data_AF-W4FZM7-F1
#
_entry.id   AF-W4FZM7-F1
#
_cell.length_a   1.000
_cell.length_b   1.000
_cell.length_c   1.000
_cell.angle_alpha   90.00
_cell.angle_beta   90.00
_cell.angle_gamma   90.00
#
_symmetry.space_group_name_H-M   'P 1'
#
loop_
_entity.id
_entity.type
_entity.pdbx_description
1 polymer ?
#
loop_
_entity_poly.entity_id
_entity_poly.type
_entity_poly.pdbx_seq_one_letter_code
_entity_poly.pdbx_strand_id
1 'polypeptide(L)'
;MTTTALTWHVPAPMFLPWKTAEFLPPLATSATKQSKRITFTTATTYFFDVDCGGSAVPSDDGPPLGLAKTHTTLECHDIYSQVPMARPRHVRWYDHVERMLLLQHAGYSRKQVAMCCFEGIAIRKVLHICQLVALITESATKR
;
A
#
# COMPACT_ATOMS: atom_id res chain seq x y z
N MET A 1 -17.45 23.26 -51.94
CA MET A 1 -17.47 22.26 -50.85
C MET A 1 -16.78 22.88 -49.66
N THR A 2 -17.55 23.39 -48.70
CA THR A 2 -17.07 24.18 -47.56
C THR A 2 -16.85 23.25 -46.37
N THR A 3 -15.59 23.12 -45.93
CA THR A 3 -15.20 22.31 -44.78
C THR A 3 -15.31 23.16 -43.51
N THR A 4 -16.31 22.90 -42.67
CA THR A 4 -16.47 23.50 -41.35
C THR A 4 -15.53 22.82 -40.35
N ALA A 5 -14.57 23.58 -39.82
CA ALA A 5 -13.70 23.14 -38.74
C ALA A 5 -14.48 23.08 -37.42
N LEU A 6 -14.54 21.91 -36.78
CA LEU A 6 -15.10 21.73 -35.45
C LEU A 6 -14.14 22.33 -34.41
N THR A 7 -14.43 23.54 -33.96
CA THR A 7 -13.70 24.21 -32.89
C THR A 7 -14.15 23.64 -31.55
N TRP A 8 -13.27 22.89 -30.87
CA TRP A 8 -13.53 22.39 -29.52
C TRP A 8 -13.54 23.55 -28.52
N HIS A 9 -14.73 23.89 -28.00
CA HIS A 9 -14.86 24.77 -26.84
C HIS A 9 -14.68 23.97 -25.56
N VAL A 10 -13.62 24.26 -24.81
CA VAL A 10 -13.45 23.77 -23.44
C VAL A 10 -14.52 24.45 -22.58
N PRO A 11 -15.45 23.73 -21.94
CA PRO A 11 -16.39 24.34 -21.03
C PRO A 11 -15.62 24.98 -19.86
N ALA A 12 -16.03 26.18 -19.48
CA ALA A 12 -15.44 26.89 -18.33
C ALA A 12 -15.42 25.94 -17.11
N PRO A 13 -14.33 25.92 -16.34
CA PRO A 13 -14.22 25.02 -15.19
C PRO A 13 -15.43 25.26 -14.28
N MET A 14 -16.18 24.19 -14.00
CA MET A 14 -17.30 24.25 -13.06
C MET A 14 -16.75 24.71 -11.71
N PHE A 15 -17.02 25.97 -11.36
CA PHE A 15 -16.69 26.51 -10.05
C PHE A 15 -17.48 25.73 -9.01
N LEU A 16 -16.78 24.96 -8.18
CA LEU A 16 -17.40 24.23 -7.09
C LEU A 16 -17.95 25.23 -6.05
N PRO A 17 -19.24 25.17 -5.71
CA PRO A 17 -19.95 26.20 -4.92
C PRO A 17 -19.52 26.29 -3.45
N TRP A 18 -18.68 25.37 -2.96
CA TRP A 18 -18.11 25.45 -1.61
C TRP A 18 -17.04 26.56 -1.47
N LYS A 19 -16.71 27.25 -2.57
CA LYS A 19 -15.71 28.33 -2.62
C LYS A 19 -16.34 29.73 -2.76
N THR A 20 -17.61 29.90 -2.41
CA THR A 20 -18.26 31.22 -2.38
C THR A 20 -18.32 31.73 -0.93
N ALA A 21 -17.84 32.96 -0.71
CA ALA A 21 -17.75 33.60 0.60
C ALA A 21 -19.10 33.85 1.30
N GLU A 22 -20.21 33.60 0.61
CA GLU A 22 -21.60 33.81 1.09
C GLU A 22 -22.01 32.86 2.24
N PHE A 23 -21.29 31.75 2.46
CA PHE A 23 -21.56 30.82 3.57
C PHE A 23 -20.77 31.10 4.85
N LEU A 24 -20.04 32.22 4.92
CA LEU A 24 -19.33 32.58 6.14
C LEU A 24 -20.27 33.37 7.08
N PRO A 25 -20.48 32.91 8.32
CA PRO A 25 -21.28 33.64 9.30
C PRO A 25 -20.64 35.01 9.59
N PRO A 26 -21.40 36.02 10.05
CA PRO A 26 -20.89 37.35 10.31
C PRO A 26 -19.68 37.28 11.24
N LEU A 27 -18.59 37.94 10.83
CA LEU A 27 -17.33 37.97 11.55
C LEU A 27 -17.51 38.66 12.92
N ALA A 28 -17.92 37.87 13.92
CA ALA A 28 -17.94 38.30 15.31
C ALA A 28 -16.52 38.22 15.88
N THR A 29 -15.99 39.40 16.19
CA THR A 29 -15.00 39.75 17.24
C THR A 29 -13.99 38.67 17.66
N SER A 30 -12.72 38.91 17.28
CA SER A 30 -11.46 38.41 17.87
C SER A 30 -11.55 37.19 18.80
N ALA A 31 -11.94 36.04 18.26
CA ALA A 31 -11.55 34.77 18.83
C ALA A 31 -10.14 34.46 18.33
N THR A 32 -9.17 34.35 19.24
CA THR A 32 -7.83 33.84 18.94
C THR A 32 -7.99 32.54 18.15
N LYS A 33 -7.54 32.50 16.88
CA LYS A 33 -7.56 31.30 16.03
C LYS A 33 -6.68 30.24 16.68
N GLN A 34 -7.26 29.41 17.54
CA GLN A 34 -6.57 28.24 18.04
C GLN A 34 -6.34 27.30 16.86
N SER A 35 -5.06 27.09 16.52
CA SER A 35 -4.65 26.11 15.52
C SER A 35 -5.07 24.74 16.03
N LYS A 36 -6.00 24.07 15.32
CA LYS A 36 -6.40 22.71 15.63
C LYS A 36 -5.20 21.80 15.42
N ARG A 37 -4.75 21.13 16.48
CA ARG A 37 -3.59 20.22 16.44
C ARG A 37 -4.08 18.79 16.62
N ILE A 38 -3.70 17.91 15.69
CA ILE A 38 -3.94 16.47 15.79
C ILE A 38 -2.80 15.87 16.61
N THR A 39 -3.15 14.97 17.52
CA THR A 39 -2.19 14.20 18.31
C THR A 39 -2.55 12.72 18.24
N PHE A 40 -1.53 11.86 18.19
CA PHE A 40 -1.69 10.42 18.26
C PHE A 40 -1.36 9.99 19.69
N THR A 41 -2.27 9.27 20.33
CA THR A 41 -2.12 8.85 21.73
C THR A 41 -1.81 7.36 21.85
N THR A 42 -2.30 6.55 20.93
CA THR A 42 -2.29 5.09 21.05
C THR A 42 -1.83 4.46 19.75
N ALA A 43 -0.94 3.49 19.87
CA ALA A 43 -0.53 2.62 18.78
C ALA A 43 -1.09 1.22 19.04
N THR A 44 -1.77 0.67 18.04
CA THR A 44 -2.20 -0.74 18.04
C THR A 44 -1.27 -1.52 17.14
N THR A 45 -0.56 -2.48 17.72
CA THR A 45 0.35 -3.37 17.00
C THR A 45 -0.35 -4.71 16.79
N TYR A 46 -0.43 -5.13 15.54
CA TYR A 46 -0.96 -6.43 15.14
C TYR A 46 0.20 -7.36 14.81
N PHE A 47 0.26 -8.51 15.47
CA PHE A 47 1.29 -9.53 15.25
C PHE A 47 0.74 -10.64 14.37
N PHE A 48 1.46 -10.96 13.31
CA PHE A 48 1.10 -12.00 12.36
C PHE A 48 2.21 -13.05 12.33
N ASP A 49 1.80 -14.31 12.32
CA ASP A 49 2.74 -15.41 12.15
C ASP A 49 3.31 -15.45 10.72
N VAL A 50 4.41 -16.17 10.57
CA VAL A 50 5.05 -16.42 9.28
C VAL A 50 4.14 -17.32 8.44
N ASP A 51 3.89 -16.92 7.20
CA ASP A 51 3.03 -17.67 6.29
C ASP A 51 3.56 -17.66 4.85
N CYS A 52 3.04 -18.56 4.03
CA CYS A 52 3.22 -18.51 2.59
C CYS A 52 2.24 -17.48 2.00
N GLY A 53 2.76 -16.44 1.34
CA GLY A 53 1.94 -15.36 0.79
C GLY A 53 1.90 -14.09 1.64
N GLY A 54 1.49 -12.99 0.99
CA GLY A 54 1.76 -11.62 1.44
C GLY A 54 2.62 -10.89 0.38
N SER A 55 2.62 -9.56 0.36
CA SER A 55 3.16 -8.69 -0.72
C SER A 55 4.65 -8.87 -1.07
N ALA A 56 5.34 -9.82 -0.47
CA ALA A 56 6.71 -10.17 -0.77
C ALA A 56 6.76 -10.91 -2.11
N VAL A 57 6.92 -10.14 -3.20
CA VAL A 57 7.39 -10.70 -4.47
C VAL A 57 8.85 -11.13 -4.24
N PRO A 58 9.18 -12.44 -4.25
CA PRO A 58 10.56 -12.87 -4.16
C PRO A 58 11.29 -12.37 -5.41
N SER A 59 12.50 -11.85 -5.23
CA SER A 59 13.38 -11.40 -6.32
C SER A 59 13.95 -12.60 -7.08
N ASP A 60 13.06 -13.35 -7.72
CA ASP A 60 13.29 -14.41 -8.71
C ASP A 60 13.21 -15.86 -8.20
N ASP A 61 13.80 -16.22 -7.05
CA ASP A 61 13.85 -17.62 -6.58
C ASP A 61 13.31 -17.89 -5.16
N GLY A 62 12.72 -19.08 -5.01
CA GLY A 62 12.26 -19.62 -3.73
C GLY A 62 10.81 -19.32 -3.34
N PRO A 63 10.34 -19.96 -2.26
CA PRO A 63 8.95 -19.86 -1.85
C PRO A 63 8.62 -18.47 -1.33
N PRO A 64 7.44 -17.90 -1.65
CA PRO A 64 7.01 -16.64 -1.10
C PRO A 64 6.91 -16.74 0.43
N LEU A 65 7.53 -15.79 1.12
CA LEU A 65 7.53 -15.68 2.57
C LEU A 65 6.80 -14.38 2.91
N GLY A 66 5.76 -14.46 3.72
CA GLY A 66 5.03 -13.27 4.17
C GLY A 66 4.33 -13.51 5.50
N LEU A 67 3.21 -12.82 5.68
CA LEU A 67 2.47 -12.77 6.93
C LEU A 67 1.16 -13.52 6.78
N ALA A 68 0.76 -14.20 7.85
CA ALA A 68 -0.53 -14.88 7.93
C ALA A 68 -1.68 -13.92 7.64
N LYS A 69 -2.76 -14.45 7.06
CA LYS A 69 -3.97 -13.66 6.77
C LYS A 69 -4.63 -13.10 8.04
N THR A 70 -4.47 -13.79 9.16
CA THR A 70 -5.05 -13.46 10.46
C THR A 70 -3.95 -13.16 11.46
N HIS A 71 -4.13 -12.10 12.26
CA HIS A 71 -3.22 -11.78 13.36
C HIS A 71 -3.44 -12.74 14.53
N THR A 72 -2.36 -13.06 15.24
CA THR A 72 -2.37 -13.95 16.40
C THR A 72 -2.52 -13.15 17.68
N THR A 73 -1.94 -11.95 17.72
CA THR A 73 -1.94 -11.08 18.89
C THR A 73 -2.20 -9.64 18.50
N LEU A 74 -2.90 -8.92 19.37
CA LEU A 74 -3.18 -7.49 19.25
C LEU A 74 -2.74 -6.83 20.55
N GLU A 75 -1.83 -5.86 20.45
CA GLU A 75 -1.38 -5.09 21.61
C GLU A 75 -1.66 -3.61 21.40
N CYS A 76 -2.26 -2.96 22.39
CA CYS A 76 -2.53 -1.53 22.40
C CYS A 76 -1.60 -0.87 23.40
N HIS A 77 -0.80 0.09 22.93
CA HIS A 77 0.17 0.80 23.75
C HIS A 77 -0.04 2.31 23.64
N ASP A 78 0.11 3.00 24.78
CA ASP A 78 0.21 4.47 24.77
C ASP A 78 1.57 4.87 24.16
N ILE A 79 1.53 5.75 23.16
CA ILE A 79 2.71 6.19 22.40
C ILE A 79 3.74 6.88 23.31
N TYR A 80 3.30 7.54 24.37
CA TYR A 80 4.17 8.27 25.29
C TYR A 80 4.75 7.40 26.40
N SER A 81 4.19 6.20 26.63
CA SER A 81 4.66 5.24 27.63
C SER A 81 5.81 4.36 27.17
N GLN A 82 6.18 4.41 25.88
CA GLN A 82 7.18 3.52 25.30
C GLN A 82 8.61 3.98 25.62
N VAL A 83 9.39 3.07 26.20
CA VAL A 83 10.86 3.11 26.26
C VAL A 83 11.39 3.24 24.82
N PRO A 84 12.44 4.04 24.54
CA PRO A 84 12.90 4.33 23.18
C PRO A 84 13.02 3.05 22.35
N MET A 85 12.25 3.02 21.26
CA MET A 85 12.24 1.97 20.24
C MET A 85 13.67 1.51 19.99
N ALA A 86 13.93 0.23 20.28
CA ALA A 86 15.23 -0.37 20.07
C ALA A 86 15.73 -0.04 18.65
N ARG A 87 17.04 0.21 18.56
CA ARG A 87 17.82 0.61 17.39
C ARG A 87 17.19 0.14 16.06
N PRO A 88 17.14 0.99 15.02
CA PRO A 88 16.56 0.60 13.74
C PRO A 88 17.18 -0.71 13.27
N ARG A 89 16.38 -1.78 13.30
CA ARG A 89 16.77 -3.08 12.78
C ARG A 89 16.89 -2.93 11.28
N HIS A 90 18.07 -3.20 10.74
CA HIS A 90 18.26 -3.27 9.31
C HIS A 90 17.34 -4.34 8.73
N VAL A 91 16.67 -4.03 7.61
CA VAL A 91 15.83 -5.01 6.92
C VAL A 91 16.75 -6.11 6.41
N ARG A 92 16.58 -7.33 6.95
CA ARG A 92 17.36 -8.50 6.56
C ARG A 92 16.62 -9.26 5.47
N TRP A 93 17.34 -9.58 4.41
CA TRP A 93 16.85 -10.46 3.35
C TRP A 93 17.08 -11.91 3.75
N TYR A 94 16.08 -12.76 3.51
CA TYR A 94 16.20 -14.21 3.71
C TYR A 94 16.55 -14.89 2.39
N ASP A 95 17.53 -15.79 2.42
CA ASP A 95 17.88 -16.61 1.26
C ASP A 95 16.88 -17.76 1.03
N HIS A 96 17.06 -18.54 -0.05
CA HIS A 96 16.17 -19.65 -0.38
C HIS A 96 16.06 -20.71 0.74
N VAL A 97 17.18 -21.06 1.36
CA VAL A 97 17.25 -22.12 2.38
C VAL A 97 16.59 -21.65 3.66
N GLU A 98 16.88 -20.42 4.08
CA GLU A 98 16.28 -19.78 5.25
C GLU A 98 14.75 -19.71 5.10
N ARG A 99 14.26 -19.33 3.91
CA ARG A 99 12.82 -19.28 3.63
C ARG A 99 12.17 -20.66 3.71
N MET A 100 12.82 -21.68 3.17
CA MET A 100 12.35 -23.07 3.27
C MET A 100 12.26 -23.52 4.73
N LEU A 101 13.28 -23.21 5.54
CA LEU A 101 13.32 -23.56 6.96
C LEU A 101 12.25 -22.82 7.76
N LEU A 102 12.05 -21.54 7.51
CA LEU A 102 11.01 -20.74 8.18
C LEU A 102 9.61 -21.29 7.89
N LEU A 103 9.33 -21.64 6.64
CA LEU A 103 8.03 -22.22 6.28
C LEU A 103 7.86 -23.63 6.87
N GLN A 104 8.90 -24.46 6.86
CA GLN A 104 8.85 -25.77 7.53
C GLN A 104 8.60 -25.63 9.03
N HIS A 105 9.22 -24.66 9.68
CA HIS A 105 8.98 -24.36 11.09
C HIS A 105 7.55 -23.87 11.35
N ALA A 106 6.98 -23.12 10.40
CA ALA A 106 5.57 -22.73 10.41
C ALA A 106 4.59 -23.87 10.06
N GLY A 107 5.08 -25.11 9.87
CA GLY A 107 4.25 -26.29 9.63
C GLY A 107 3.98 -26.61 8.16
N TYR A 108 4.62 -25.91 7.22
CA TYR A 108 4.48 -26.20 5.80
C TYR A 108 5.24 -27.46 5.39
N SER A 109 4.54 -28.39 4.75
CA SER A 109 5.18 -29.51 4.07
C SER A 109 5.94 -29.04 2.83
N ARG A 110 7.01 -29.75 2.43
CA ARG A 110 7.76 -29.44 1.19
C ARG A 110 6.87 -29.37 -0.05
N LYS A 111 5.82 -30.20 -0.10
CA LYS A 111 4.82 -30.19 -1.18
C LYS A 111 4.04 -28.87 -1.20
N GLN A 112 3.57 -28.41 -0.06
CA GLN A 112 2.86 -27.11 0.04
C GLN A 112 3.79 -25.96 -0.35
N VAL A 113 5.02 -25.95 0.17
CA VAL A 113 6.01 -24.93 -0.20
C VAL A 113 6.25 -24.89 -1.72
N ALA A 114 6.35 -26.05 -2.37
CA ALA A 114 6.48 -26.14 -3.81
C ALA A 114 5.25 -25.59 -4.56
N MET A 115 4.03 -25.87 -4.09
CA MET A 115 2.80 -25.28 -4.66
C MET A 115 2.84 -23.75 -4.57
N CYS A 116 3.25 -23.20 -3.43
CA CYS A 116 3.40 -21.75 -3.26
C CYS A 116 4.45 -21.15 -4.21
N CYS A 117 5.55 -21.86 -4.49
CA CYS A 117 6.52 -21.43 -5.50
C CYS A 117 5.87 -21.32 -6.88
N PHE A 118 5.07 -22.31 -7.29
CA PHE A 118 4.39 -22.30 -8.59
C PHE A 118 3.37 -21.16 -8.70
N GLU A 119 2.58 -20.93 -7.66
CA GLU A 119 1.67 -19.78 -7.58
C GLU A 119 2.43 -18.45 -7.67
N GLY A 120 3.52 -18.31 -6.93
CA GLY A 120 4.38 -17.13 -6.97
C GLY A 120 4.95 -16.85 -8.36
N ILE A 121 5.36 -17.89 -9.09
CA ILE A 121 5.84 -17.78 -10.49
C ILE A 121 4.69 -17.32 -11.40
N ALA A 122 3.49 -17.88 -11.25
CA ALA A 122 2.33 -17.49 -12.04
C ALA A 122 1.98 -16.01 -11.83
N ILE A 123 1.98 -15.53 -10.58
CA ILE A 123 1.73 -14.12 -10.25
C ILE A 123 2.78 -13.21 -10.89
N ARG A 124 4.08 -13.55 -10.84
CA ARG A 124 5.15 -12.77 -11.48
C ARG A 124 4.95 -12.66 -12.99
N LYS A 125 4.58 -13.76 -13.65
CA LYS A 125 4.30 -13.76 -15.09
C LYS A 125 3.13 -12.84 -15.44
N VAL A 126 2.04 -12.88 -14.66
CA VAL A 126 0.88 -12.00 -14.87
C VAL A 126 1.25 -10.53 -14.63
N LEU A 127 1.98 -10.21 -13.56
CA LEU A 127 2.42 -8.83 -13.27
C LEU A 127 3.31 -8.26 -14.36
N HIS A 128 4.26 -9.05 -14.88
CA HIS A 128 5.12 -8.64 -15.98
C HIS A 128 4.29 -8.32 -17.24
N ILE A 129 3.27 -9.15 -17.54
CA ILE A 129 2.34 -8.89 -18.64
C ILE A 129 1.50 -7.63 -18.38
N CYS A 130 0.97 -7.45 -17.17
CA CYS A 130 0.19 -6.26 -16.82
C CYS A 130 1.01 -4.96 -16.90
N GLN A 131 2.27 -4.96 -16.46
CA GLN A 131 3.17 -3.82 -16.61
C GLN A 131 3.47 -3.53 -18.08
N LEU A 132 3.72 -4.56 -18.89
CA LEU A 132 3.91 -4.40 -20.33
C LEU A 132 2.66 -3.80 -21.00
N VAL A 133 1.46 -4.30 -20.66
CA VAL A 133 0.18 -3.77 -21.17
C VAL A 133 -0.01 -2.31 -20.75
N ALA A 134 0.26 -1.97 -19.48
CA ALA A 134 0.16 -0.60 -18.98
C ALA A 134 1.08 0.37 -19.75
N LEU A 135 2.35 -0.01 -19.94
CA LEU A 135 3.33 0.79 -20.71
C LEU A 135 2.92 0.95 -22.18
N ILE A 136 2.38 -0.10 -22.81
CA ILE A 136 1.88 -0.04 -24.19
C ILE A 136 0.66 0.89 -24.28
N THR A 137 -0.29 0.80 -23.34
CA THR A 137 -1.47 1.68 -23.31
C THR A 137 -1.11 3.14 -23.04
N GLU A 138 -0.16 3.41 -22.14
CA GLU A 138 0.32 4.77 -21.87
C GLU A 138 1.01 5.36 -23.10
N SER A 139 1.77 4.55 -23.84
CA SER A 139 2.43 4.95 -25.10
C SER A 139 1.45 5.15 -26.28
N ALA A 140 0.26 4.55 -26.22
CA ALA A 140 -0.79 4.70 -27.23
C ALA A 140 -1.71 5.90 -26.94
N THR A 141 -1.86 6.30 -25.67
CA THR A 141 -2.72 7.43 -25.25
C THR A 141 -2.01 8.79 -25.34
N LYS A 142 -0.67 8.78 -25.45
CA LYS A 142 0.17 9.98 -25.59
C LYS A 142 0.46 10.38 -27.06
N ARG A 143 -0.19 9.74 -28.03
CA ARG A 143 -0.03 9.98 -29.47
C ARG A 143 -1.25 10.68 -30.06
#